data_AF-A0A8T4TB48-F1
#
_entry.id   AF-A0A8T4TB48-F1
#
_cell.length_a   1.000
_cell.length_b   1.000
_cell.length_c   1.000
_cell.angle_alpha   90.00
_cell.angle_beta   90.00
_cell.angle_gamma   90.00
#
_symmetry.space_group_name_H-M   'P 1'
#
loop_
_entity.id
_entity.type
_entity.pdbx_description
1 polymer ?
#
loop_
_entity_poly.entity_id
_entity_poly.type
_entity_poly.pdbx_seq_one_letter_code
_entity_poly.pdbx_strand_id
1 'polypeptide(L)'
;MIADGDWKKVILITNDFGKENFTPEKPADFIIVDSTQGLKELRNQIGDQLKLKIKDTEVAVNLVSGTGKEHMAIISALLKLGLGIRLIALTKDGIEEI
;
A
#
# COMPACT_ATOMS: atom_id res chain seq x y z
N MET A 1 -11.39 6.24 3.07
CA MET A 1 -10.73 4.94 2.83
C MET A 1 -10.16 4.33 4.11
N ILE A 2 -9.20 4.97 4.76
CA ILE A 2 -8.65 4.47 6.04
C ILE A 2 -9.71 4.55 7.14
N ALA A 3 -10.41 5.69 7.22
CA ALA A 3 -11.47 5.92 8.21
C ALA A 3 -12.75 5.13 7.89
N ASP A 4 -13.14 5.04 6.61
CA ASP A 4 -14.45 4.49 6.21
C ASP A 4 -14.51 2.96 6.12
N GLY A 5 -13.35 2.27 6.13
CA GLY A 5 -13.29 0.81 6.04
C GLY A 5 -13.08 0.14 7.39
N ASP A 6 -13.55 -1.12 7.49
CA ASP A 6 -13.24 -2.02 8.59
C ASP A 6 -12.01 -2.87 8.25
N TRP A 7 -10.84 -2.38 8.66
CA TRP A 7 -9.55 -2.96 8.32
C TRP A 7 -8.89 -3.55 9.57
N LYS A 8 -8.56 -4.84 9.52
CA LYS A 8 -7.74 -5.50 10.56
C LYS A 8 -6.38 -4.80 10.73
N LYS A 9 -5.80 -4.33 9.63
CA LYS A 9 -4.52 -3.62 9.60
C LYS A 9 -4.44 -2.71 8.39
N VAL A 10 -3.97 -1.48 8.59
CA VAL A 10 -3.71 -0.52 7.51
C VAL A 10 -2.21 -0.33 7.37
N ILE A 11 -1.72 -0.40 6.12
CA ILE A 11 -0.32 -0.14 5.78
C ILE A 11 -0.30 0.96 4.71
N LEU A 12 0.41 2.05 4.99
CA LEU A 12 0.62 3.17 4.09
C LEU A 12 2.02 3.11 3.50
N ILE A 13 2.10 2.96 2.19
CA ILE A 13 3.34 3.02 1.43
C ILE A 13 3.47 4.45 0.91
N THR A 14 4.48 5.17 1.38
CA THR A 14 4.65 6.60 1.08
C THR A 14 6.11 7.03 1.20
N ASN A 15 6.44 8.27 0.85
CA ASN A 15 7.78 8.84 1.05
C ASN A 15 7.83 9.66 2.34
N ASP A 16 8.99 10.25 2.65
CA ASP A 16 9.16 11.08 3.85
C ASP A 16 8.16 12.25 3.88
N PHE A 17 7.91 12.89 2.74
CA PHE A 17 6.92 13.96 2.64
C PHE A 17 5.53 13.49 3.07
N GLY A 18 5.07 12.33 2.59
CA GLY A 18 3.76 11.80 2.97
C GLY A 18 3.69 11.43 4.45
N LYS A 19 4.77 10.90 5.04
CA LYS A 19 4.84 10.61 6.48
C LYS A 19 4.72 11.86 7.34
N GLU A 20 5.37 12.95 6.94
CA GLU A 20 5.37 14.21 7.68
C GLU A 20 4.04 14.97 7.56
N ASN A 21 3.38 14.86 6.41
CA ASN A 21 2.19 15.66 6.09
C ASN A 21 0.86 14.91 6.27
N PHE A 22 0.88 13.58 6.40
CA PHE A 22 -0.32 12.78 6.58
C PHE A 22 -0.41 12.19 7.99
N THR A 23 -1.38 12.66 8.76
CA THR A 23 -1.72 12.09 10.07
C THR A 23 -2.99 11.25 9.93
N PRO A 24 -2.91 9.91 9.99
CA PRO A 24 -4.08 9.06 9.87
C PRO A 24 -4.94 9.13 11.13
N GLU A 25 -6.26 9.20 10.97
CA GLU A 25 -7.22 9.20 12.09
C GLU A 25 -7.27 7.85 12.83
N LYS A 26 -6.93 6.77 12.13
CA LYS A 26 -6.82 5.41 12.69
C LYS A 26 -5.36 4.94 12.64
N PRO A 27 -4.92 4.04 13.54
CA PRO A 27 -3.57 3.50 13.51
C PRO A 27 -3.21 2.89 12.16
N ALA A 28 -2.08 3.31 11.59
CA ALA A 28 -1.55 2.79 10.34
C ALA A 28 -0.04 2.56 10.45
N ASP A 29 0.42 1.44 9.90
CA ASP A 29 1.85 1.16 9.72
C ASP A 29 2.35 1.92 8.49
N PHE A 30 3.50 2.58 8.60
CA PHE A 30 4.13 3.21 7.46
C PHE A 30 5.25 2.34 6.88
N ILE A 31 5.31 2.25 5.56
CA ILE A 31 6.47 1.78 4.80
C ILE A 31 6.97 2.99 4.02
N ILE A 32 8.09 3.55 4.48
CA ILE A 32 8.71 4.69 3.84
C ILE A 32 9.56 4.20 2.68
N VAL A 33 9.32 4.74 1.49
CA VAL A 33 10.02 4.39 0.27
C VAL A 33 10.75 5.60 -0.31
N ASP A 34 11.91 5.32 -0.88
CA ASP A 34 12.67 6.30 -1.65
C ASP A 34 12.29 6.16 -3.13
N SER A 35 11.46 7.08 -3.62
CA SER A 35 10.98 7.09 -5.00
C SER A 35 12.08 7.41 -6.02
N THR A 36 13.29 7.78 -5.59
CA THR A 36 14.45 7.95 -6.48
C THR A 36 15.11 6.62 -6.86
N GLN A 37 14.86 5.56 -6.08
CA GLN A 37 15.39 4.23 -6.35
C GLN A 37 14.92 3.66 -7.69
N GLY A 38 15.73 2.73 -8.21
CA GLY A 38 15.35 1.89 -9.33
C GLY A 38 14.15 0.99 -8.99
N LEU A 39 13.42 0.57 -10.03
CA LEU A 39 12.19 -0.20 -9.85
C LEU A 39 12.40 -1.53 -9.10
N LYS A 40 13.53 -2.19 -9.31
CA LYS A 40 13.82 -3.50 -8.69
C LYS A 40 14.12 -3.36 -7.20
N GLU A 41 14.89 -2.33 -6.85
CA GLU A 41 15.26 -1.95 -5.49
C GLU A 41 14.01 -1.56 -4.71
N LEU A 42 13.19 -0.67 -5.28
CA LEU A 42 11.93 -0.22 -4.70
C LEU A 42 10.98 -1.40 -4.43
N ARG A 43 10.80 -2.29 -5.41
CA ARG A 43 10.00 -3.51 -5.24
C ARG A 43 10.53 -4.40 -4.11
N ASN A 44 11.84 -4.61 -4.03
CA ASN A 44 12.44 -5.46 -3.00
C ASN A 44 12.22 -4.87 -1.60
N GLN A 45 12.49 -3.56 -1.43
CA GLN A 45 12.25 -2.85 -0.17
C GLN A 45 10.79 -2.98 0.27
N ILE A 46 9.84 -2.74 -0.64
CA ILE A 46 8.41 -2.88 -0.34
C ILE A 46 8.08 -4.33 0.03
N GLY A 47 8.53 -5.31 -0.77
CA GLY A 47 8.25 -6.72 -0.55
C GLY A 47 8.77 -7.24 0.79
N ASP A 48 10.01 -6.88 1.16
CA ASP A 48 10.62 -7.31 2.42
C ASP A 48 9.87 -6.76 3.63
N GLN A 49 9.45 -5.49 3.58
CA GLN A 49 8.64 -4.87 4.63
C GLN A 49 7.23 -5.47 4.73
N LEU A 50 6.58 -5.71 3.59
CA LEU A 50 5.25 -6.32 3.54
C LEU A 50 5.25 -7.75 4.09
N LYS A 51 6.26 -8.56 3.77
CA LYS A 51 6.41 -9.95 4.27
C LYS A 51 6.46 -10.03 5.81
N LEU A 52 7.05 -9.01 6.45
CA LEU A 52 7.10 -8.93 7.90
C LEU A 52 5.75 -8.52 8.50
N LYS A 53 5.00 -7.68 7.79
CA LYS A 53 3.79 -7.02 8.28
C LYS A 53 2.47 -7.72 7.95
N ILE A 54 2.43 -8.53 6.89
CA ILE A 54 1.25 -9.27 6.41
C ILE A 54 1.42 -10.76 6.74
N LYS A 55 0.40 -11.34 7.37
CA LYS A 55 0.32 -12.78 7.67
C LYS A 55 -0.88 -13.47 7.02
N ASP A 56 -1.80 -12.68 6.48
CA ASP A 56 -2.99 -13.13 5.77
C ASP A 56 -2.65 -13.40 4.29
N THR A 57 -3.54 -14.08 3.56
CA THR A 57 -3.33 -14.49 2.16
C THR A 57 -3.87 -13.48 1.14
N GLU A 58 -4.64 -12.49 1.58
CA GLU A 58 -5.30 -11.50 0.72
C GLU A 58 -5.12 -10.09 1.27
N VAL A 59 -5.05 -9.12 0.36
CA VAL A 59 -4.98 -7.70 0.67
C VAL A 59 -5.95 -6.90 -0.19
N ALA A 60 -6.55 -5.88 0.42
CA ALA A 60 -7.22 -4.83 -0.32
C ALA A 60 -6.20 -3.72 -0.61
N VAL A 61 -6.07 -3.31 -1.86
CA VAL A 61 -5.03 -2.38 -2.32
C VAL A 61 -5.67 -1.20 -3.02
N ASN A 62 -5.33 0.00 -2.56
CA ASN A 62 -5.63 1.21 -3.28
C ASN A 62 -4.38 1.79 -3.94
N LEU A 63 -4.50 2.16 -5.22
CA LEU A 63 -3.44 2.75 -6.03
C LEU A 63 -3.89 4.07 -6.67
N VAL A 64 -4.93 4.72 -6.12
CA VAL A 64 -5.45 5.99 -6.65
C VAL A 64 -4.41 7.11 -6.51
N SER A 65 -3.55 7.03 -5.49
CA SER A 65 -2.44 7.94 -5.27
C SER A 65 -1.10 7.28 -5.57
N GLY A 66 -0.09 8.10 -5.86
CA GLY A 66 1.27 7.65 -6.20
C GLY A 66 1.53 7.64 -7.70
N THR A 67 2.69 7.12 -8.07
CA THR A 67 3.20 7.12 -9.46
C THR A 67 3.14 5.72 -10.08
N GLY A 68 3.12 5.64 -11.41
CA GLY A 68 3.12 4.36 -12.11
C GLY A 68 4.32 3.47 -11.78
N LYS A 69 5.48 4.06 -11.44
CA LYS A 69 6.65 3.30 -10.98
C LYS A 69 6.40 2.65 -9.62
N GLU A 70 5.83 3.39 -8.68
CA GLU A 70 5.47 2.88 -7.35
C GLU A 70 4.38 1.83 -7.45
N HIS A 71 3.34 2.07 -8.25
CA HIS A 71 2.28 1.09 -8.51
C HIS A 71 2.83 -0.22 -9.05
N MET A 72 3.73 -0.15 -10.05
CA MET A 72 4.38 -1.33 -10.61
C MET A 72 5.23 -2.06 -9.57
N ALA A 73 5.95 -1.34 -8.71
CA ALA A 73 6.73 -1.92 -7.63
C ALA A 73 5.85 -2.65 -6.60
N ILE A 74 4.76 -2.00 -6.17
CA ILE A 74 3.82 -2.53 -5.18
C ILE A 74 3.13 -3.79 -5.71
N ILE A 75 2.53 -3.73 -6.91
CA ILE A 75 1.86 -4.87 -7.52
C ILE A 75 2.85 -6.03 -7.70
N SER A 76 4.05 -5.75 -8.22
CA SER A 76 5.07 -6.79 -8.40
C SER A 76 5.51 -7.44 -7.07
N ALA A 77 5.63 -6.64 -6.00
CA ALA A 77 5.95 -7.16 -4.66
C ALA A 77 4.83 -8.07 -4.13
N LEU A 78 3.58 -7.65 -4.21
CA LEU A 78 2.42 -8.42 -3.77
C LEU A 78 2.28 -9.76 -4.53
N LEU A 79 2.40 -9.72 -5.85
CA LEU A 79 2.35 -10.92 -6.70
C LEU A 79 3.48 -11.91 -6.35
N LYS A 80 4.70 -11.42 -6.09
CA LYS A 80 5.83 -12.27 -5.69
C LYS A 80 5.66 -12.89 -4.31
N LEU A 81 4.92 -12.23 -3.41
CA LEU A 81 4.57 -12.78 -2.11
C LEU A 81 3.43 -13.80 -2.19
N GLY A 82 2.78 -13.94 -3.35
CA GLY A 82 1.66 -14.86 -3.55
C GLY A 82 0.37 -14.40 -2.89
N LEU A 83 0.20 -13.09 -2.69
CA LEU A 83 -0.99 -12.52 -2.08
C LEU A 83 -2.11 -12.34 -3.10
N GLY A 84 -3.34 -12.69 -2.73
CA GLY A 84 -4.54 -12.26 -3.44
C GLY A 84 -4.72 -10.75 -3.31
N ILE A 85 -5.09 -10.09 -4.42
CA ILE A 85 -5.22 -8.63 -4.49
C ILE A 85 -6.66 -8.28 -4.83
N ARG A 86 -7.30 -7.47 -4.00
CA ARG A 86 -8.57 -6.81 -4.29
C ARG A 86 -8.29 -5.33 -4.51
N LEU A 87 -8.48 -4.84 -5.74
CA LEU A 87 -8.29 -3.42 -6.02
C LEU A 87 -9.48 -2.66 -5.48
N ILE A 88 -9.23 -1.69 -4.60
CA ILE A 88 -10.30 -0.90 -3.99
C ILE A 88 -10.09 0.59 -4.20
N ALA A 89 -11.17 1.35 -4.25
CA ALA A 89 -11.16 2.81 -4.27
C ALA A 89 -12.26 3.39 -3.39
N LEU A 90 -12.06 4.63 -2.96
CA LEU A 90 -13.12 5.43 -2.34
C LEU A 90 -13.86 6.16 -3.46
N THR A 91 -15.13 5.85 -3.65
CA THR A 91 -16.04 6.48 -4.60
C THR A 91 -17.09 7.31 -3.86
N LYS A 92 -18.06 7.87 -4.57
CA LYS A 92 -19.17 8.63 -3.97
C LYS A 92 -20.11 7.73 -3.15
N ASP A 93 -20.15 6.44 -3.48
CA ASP A 93 -21.04 5.45 -2.87
C ASP A 93 -20.36 4.67 -1.73
N GLY A 94 -19.07 4.93 -1.48
CA GLY A 94 -18.30 4.34 -0.40
C GLY A 94 -17.00 3.69 -0.88
N ILE A 95 -16.54 2.66 -0.17
CA ILE A 95 -15.39 1.86 -0.60
C ILE A 95 -15.89 0.75 -1.52
N GLU A 96 -15.35 0.70 -2.73
CA GLU A 96 -15.74 -0.28 -3.76
C GLU A 96 -14.53 -1.06 -4.28
N GLU A 97 -14.77 -2.30 -4.69
CA GLU A 97 -13.81 -3.10 -5.47
C GLU A 97 -13.95 -2.75 -6.95
N ILE A 98 -12.81 -2.59 -7.64
CA ILE A 98 -12.73 -2.10 -9.04
C ILE A 98 -12.37 -3.22 -9.99
#